data_AF-A0A8B8MMG8-F1
#
_entry.id   AF-A0A8B8MMG8-F1
#
_cell.length_a   1.000
_cell.length_b   1.000
_cell.length_c   1.000
_cell.angle_alpha   90.00
_cell.angle_beta   90.00
_cell.angle_gamma   90.00
#
_symmetry.space_group_name_H-M   'P 1'
#
loop_
_entity.id
_entity.type
_entity.pdbx_description
1 polymer ?
#
loop_
_entity_poly.entity_id
_entity_poly.type
_entity_poly.pdbx_seq_one_letter_code
_entity_poly.pdbx_strand_id
1 'polypeptide(L)'
;MLVRLFDSFVILIIFCQGTLHAARQAAAFVRGDDVLHKLFTELAYRYKDRAGGYTRLLRTRIRVGDAAPMAYIEFIDRENELRQSKPPAPQPPQRPPMDPWTRSKLCKQFAPPKEEKFSEPDA
;
A
#
# COMPACT_ATOMS: atom_id res chain seq x y z
N MET A 1 2.04 7.20 -13.61
CA MET A 1 3.30 6.44 -13.66
C MET A 1 4.07 6.55 -12.34
N LEU A 2 4.33 7.76 -11.85
CA LEU A 2 5.15 7.99 -10.65
C LEU A 2 4.64 7.31 -9.37
N VAL A 3 3.35 7.44 -9.03
CA VAL A 3 2.75 6.79 -7.83
C VAL A 3 2.98 5.28 -7.82
N ARG A 4 2.72 4.61 -8.95
CA ARG A 4 2.92 3.15 -9.08
C ARG A 4 4.37 2.74 -8.97
N LEU A 5 5.27 3.55 -9.51
CA LEU A 5 6.71 3.31 -9.42
C LEU A 5 7.15 3.33 -7.94
N PHE A 6 6.79 4.39 -7.21
CA PHE A 6 7.13 4.53 -5.80
C PHE A 6 6.50 3.44 -4.92
N ASP A 7 5.21 3.15 -5.11
CA ASP A 7 4.54 2.09 -4.34
C ASP A 7 5.19 0.71 -4.60
N SER A 8 5.58 0.43 -5.85
CA SER A 8 6.29 -0.81 -6.20
C SER A 8 7.67 -0.89 -5.55
N PHE A 9 8.41 0.22 -5.45
CA PHE A 9 9.69 0.25 -4.74
C PHE A 9 9.52 -0.04 -3.25
N VAL A 10 8.55 0.62 -2.61
CA VAL A 10 8.31 0.44 -1.18
C VAL A 10 7.88 -1.02 -0.89
N ILE A 11 7.03 -1.61 -1.73
CA ILE A 11 6.71 -3.05 -1.65
C ILE A 11 7.95 -3.93 -1.79
N LEU A 12 8.79 -3.67 -2.80
CA LEU A 12 10.01 -4.44 -3.02
C LEU A 12 10.93 -4.38 -1.79
N ILE A 13 11.07 -3.21 -1.17
CA ILE A 13 11.91 -3.00 0.01
C ILE A 13 11.38 -3.77 1.23
N ILE A 14 10.08 -3.65 1.54
CA ILE A 14 9.47 -4.29 2.73
C ILE A 14 9.42 -5.81 2.58
N PHE A 15 9.03 -6.29 1.40
CA PHE A 15 8.80 -7.72 1.17
C PHE A 15 10.11 -8.50 1.05
N CYS A 16 11.18 -7.86 0.55
CA CYS A 16 12.49 -8.49 0.39
C CYS A 16 13.50 -8.15 1.50
N GLN A 17 13.07 -7.59 2.65
CA GLN A 17 13.81 -7.47 3.92
C GLN A 17 15.33 -7.18 3.75
N GLY A 18 15.71 -6.20 2.93
CA GLY A 18 17.10 -5.77 2.80
C GLY A 18 18.05 -6.76 2.09
N THR A 19 17.53 -7.72 1.33
CA THR A 19 18.39 -8.61 0.51
C THR A 19 19.23 -7.82 -0.52
N LEU A 20 20.45 -8.29 -0.80
CA LEU A 20 21.35 -7.69 -1.79
C LEU A 20 20.71 -7.57 -3.20
N HIS A 21 19.84 -8.52 -3.55
CA HIS A 21 19.12 -8.48 -4.82
C HIS A 21 18.16 -7.30 -4.90
N ALA A 22 17.36 -7.06 -3.84
CA ALA A 22 16.46 -5.92 -3.77
C ALA A 22 17.22 -4.58 -3.79
N ALA A 23 18.37 -4.51 -3.11
CA ALA A 23 19.23 -3.33 -3.14
C ALA A 23 19.76 -3.02 -4.55
N ARG A 24 20.22 -4.04 -5.29
CA ARG A 24 20.67 -3.89 -6.69
C ARG A 24 19.53 -3.45 -7.62
N GLN A 25 18.34 -4.00 -7.43
CA GLN A 25 17.17 -3.58 -8.20
C GLN A 25 16.79 -2.13 -7.88
N ALA A 26 16.77 -1.73 -6.61
CA ALA A 26 16.47 -0.35 -6.22
C ALA A 26 17.51 0.66 -6.77
N ALA A 27 18.80 0.31 -6.73
CA ALA A 27 19.89 1.13 -7.27
C ALA A 27 19.80 1.34 -8.79
N ALA A 28 19.14 0.43 -9.52
CA ALA A 28 18.93 0.60 -10.95
C ALA A 28 18.01 1.80 -11.28
N PHE A 29 17.14 2.20 -10.36
CA PHE A 29 16.16 3.27 -10.57
C PHE A 29 16.44 4.53 -9.74
N VAL A 30 16.81 4.36 -8.48
CA VAL A 30 17.14 5.47 -7.59
C VAL A 30 18.63 5.75 -7.70
N ARG A 31 18.98 7.00 -8.00
CA ARG A 31 20.37 7.47 -8.04
C ARG A 31 20.72 8.13 -6.70
N GLY A 32 21.85 7.75 -6.13
CA GLY A 32 22.37 8.28 -4.87
C GLY A 32 22.25 7.29 -3.72
N ASP A 33 23.40 7.01 -3.09
CA ASP A 33 23.51 6.02 -2.02
C ASP A 33 22.78 6.46 -0.74
N ASP A 34 22.74 7.76 -0.46
CA ASP A 34 22.05 8.32 0.71
C ASP A 34 20.54 8.07 0.66
N VAL A 35 19.95 8.19 -0.53
CA VAL A 35 18.50 7.97 -0.73
C VAL A 35 18.20 6.48 -0.61
N LEU A 36 19.07 5.62 -1.16
CA LEU A 36 18.97 4.18 -1.02
C LEU A 36 19.03 3.76 0.46
N HIS A 37 19.96 4.33 1.22
CA HIS A 37 20.09 4.07 2.65
C HIS A 37 18.83 4.47 3.43
N LYS A 38 18.27 5.67 3.19
CA LYS A 38 17.01 6.11 3.81
C LYS A 38 15.81 5.22 3.46
N LEU A 39 15.78 4.70 2.23
CA LEU A 39 14.73 3.77 1.79
C LEU A 39 14.75 2.46 2.59
N PHE A 40 15.93 1.87 2.80
CA PHE A 40 16.07 0.60 3.54
C PHE A 40 16.02 0.73 5.06
N THR A 41 16.23 1.93 5.60
CA THR A 41 16.24 2.18 7.05
C THR A 41 14.91 2.75 7.52
N GLU A 42 14.70 4.05 7.30
CA GLU A 42 13.56 4.80 7.82
C GLU A 42 12.23 4.35 7.20
N LEU A 43 12.19 4.25 5.87
CA LEU A 43 10.93 3.97 5.15
C LEU A 43 10.51 2.50 5.29
N ALA A 44 11.46 1.57 5.28
CA ALA A 44 11.19 0.16 5.53
C ALA A 44 10.55 -0.07 6.90
N TYR A 45 11.08 0.58 7.95
CA TYR A 45 10.52 0.49 9.30
C TYR A 45 9.13 1.13 9.39
N ARG A 46 8.97 2.34 8.84
CA ARG A 46 7.69 3.08 8.89
C ARG A 46 6.52 2.33 8.27
N TYR A 47 6.76 1.61 7.18
CA TYR A 47 5.69 1.00 6.38
C TYR A 47 5.53 -0.51 6.58
N LYS A 48 6.25 -1.10 7.53
CA LYS A 48 6.22 -2.54 7.80
C LYS A 48 4.80 -3.11 7.95
N ASP A 49 3.93 -2.37 8.65
CA ASP A 49 2.57 -2.83 8.96
C ASP A 49 1.53 -2.35 7.93
N ARG A 50 1.93 -1.53 6.95
CA ARG A 50 1.02 -0.96 5.94
C ARG A 50 1.07 -1.80 4.67
N ALA A 51 -0.03 -2.49 4.41
CA ALA A 51 -0.18 -3.32 3.22
C ALA A 51 -0.76 -2.52 2.03
N GLY A 52 0.03 -1.56 1.53
CA GLY A 52 -0.24 -0.79 0.31
C GLY A 52 -0.62 0.68 0.53
N GLY A 53 -0.53 1.46 -0.56
CA GLY A 53 -0.82 2.90 -0.57
C GLY A 53 0.17 3.69 0.28
N TYR A 54 1.43 3.76 -0.15
CA TYR A 54 2.50 4.42 0.59
C TYR A 54 2.64 5.90 0.23
N THR A 55 2.14 6.25 -0.95
CA THR A 55 2.15 7.62 -1.45
C THR A 55 0.73 8.16 -1.62
N ARG A 56 0.60 9.48 -1.48
CA ARG A 56 -0.64 10.21 -1.71
C ARG A 56 -0.41 11.32 -2.72
N LEU A 57 -1.42 11.52 -3.55
CA LEU A 57 -1.48 12.64 -4.50
C LEU A 57 -2.60 13.61 -4.08
N LEU A 58 -2.24 14.87 -3.87
CA LEU A 58 -3.15 15.95 -3.57
C LEU A 58 -3.16 16.94 -4.74
N ARG A 59 -4.32 17.12 -5.37
CA ARG A 59 -4.46 18.08 -6.47
C ARG A 59 -4.46 19.50 -5.93
N THR A 60 -3.69 20.36 -6.59
CA THR A 60 -3.54 21.77 -6.22
C THR A 60 -4.16 22.64 -7.32
N ARG A 61 -3.94 23.96 -7.24
CA ARG A 61 -4.28 24.93 -8.28
C ARG A 61 -3.65 24.61 -9.62
N ILE A 62 -4.23 25.20 -10.66
CA ILE A 62 -3.67 25.21 -12.00
C ILE A 62 -2.47 26.18 -12.04
N ARG A 63 -1.39 25.80 -12.73
CA ARG A 63 -0.22 26.65 -12.94
C ARG A 63 -0.58 27.84 -13.83
N VAL A 64 -0.10 29.02 -13.45
CA VAL A 64 -0.32 30.26 -14.21
C VAL A 64 0.61 30.27 -15.42
N GLY A 65 0.08 30.54 -16.60
CA GLY A 65 0.84 30.66 -17.84
C GLY A 65 0.56 29.54 -18.85
N ASP A 66 0.47 28.29 -18.38
CA ASP A 66 0.28 27.12 -19.26
C ASP A 66 -0.95 26.28 -18.91
N ALA A 67 -1.75 26.73 -17.94
CA ALA A 67 -2.94 26.03 -17.45
C ALA A 67 -2.68 24.56 -17.04
N ALA A 68 -1.44 24.22 -16.68
CA ALA A 68 -1.10 22.84 -16.32
C ALA A 68 -1.67 22.47 -14.92
N PRO A 69 -2.33 21.31 -14.76
CA PRO A 69 -2.81 20.86 -13.47
C PRO A 69 -1.64 20.43 -12.57
N MET A 70 -1.52 21.04 -11.40
CA MET A 70 -0.49 20.68 -10.41
C MET A 70 -1.01 19.72 -9.35
N ALA A 71 -0.10 18.96 -8.76
CA ALA A 71 -0.38 18.13 -7.60
C ALA A 71 0.86 18.04 -6.69
N TYR A 72 0.61 17.94 -5.38
CA TYR A 72 1.60 17.52 -4.41
C TYR A 72 1.61 16.00 -4.28
N ILE A 73 2.80 15.43 -4.15
CA ILE A 73 3.00 14.02 -3.87
C ILE A 73 3.70 13.92 -2.53
N GLU A 74 3.10 13.17 -1.61
CA GLU A 74 3.62 13.00 -0.26
C GLU A 74 3.64 11.52 0.16
N PHE A 75 4.56 11.20 1.06
CA PHE A 75 4.60 9.94 1.77
C PHE A 75 3.58 9.94 2.91
N ILE A 76 2.99 8.77 3.17
CA ILE A 76 2.04 8.56 4.25
C ILE A 76 2.80 8.28 5.57
N ASP A 77 2.15 8.53 6.70
CA ASP A 77 2.63 8.39 8.08
C ASP A 77 3.90 9.22 8.36
N ARG A 78 4.03 10.36 7.67
CA ARG A 78 5.09 11.35 7.93
C ARG A 78 4.65 12.40 8.95
N GLU A 79 5.60 13.04 9.59
CA GLU A 79 5.35 14.24 10.37
C GLU A 79 4.79 15.35 9.46
N ASN A 80 3.75 16.07 9.90
CA ASN A 80 3.05 17.11 9.15
C ASN A 80 2.43 16.62 7.82
N GLU A 81 1.59 15.60 7.88
CA GLU A 81 0.75 15.22 6.73
C GLU A 81 -0.24 16.35 6.37
N LEU A 82 -0.40 16.63 5.08
CA LEU A 82 -1.38 17.62 4.61
C LEU A 82 -2.83 17.16 4.85
N ARG A 83 -3.05 15.85 4.90
CA ARG A 83 -4.33 15.24 5.26
C ARG A 83 -4.05 13.96 6.04
N GLN A 84 -4.75 13.74 7.14
CA GLN A 84 -4.56 12.52 7.94
C GLN A 84 -4.93 11.27 7.15
N SER A 85 -4.04 10.28 7.17
CA SER A 85 -4.25 8.97 6.54
C SER A 85 -5.14 8.07 7.39
N LYS A 86 -5.76 7.07 6.77
CA LYS A 86 -6.40 5.98 7.52
C LYS A 86 -5.28 5.16 8.18
N PRO A 87 -5.41 4.78 9.46
CA PRO A 87 -4.42 3.93 10.13
C PRO A 87 -4.19 2.64 9.33
N PRO A 88 -2.97 2.09 9.36
CA PRO A 88 -2.64 0.85 8.68
C PRO A 88 -3.56 -0.26 9.21
N ALA A 89 -4.31 -0.88 8.29
CA ALA A 89 -5.18 -2.00 8.60
C ALA A 89 -4.62 -3.26 7.91
N PRO A 90 -4.60 -4.41 8.58
CA PRO A 90 -4.18 -5.66 7.95
C PRO A 90 -5.12 -6.00 6.79
N GLN A 91 -4.55 -6.54 5.69
CA GLN A 91 -5.36 -6.94 4.55
C GLN A 91 -6.35 -8.04 4.98
N PRO A 92 -7.65 -7.89 4.65
CA PRO A 92 -8.60 -8.96 4.92
C PRO A 92 -8.19 -10.21 4.13
N PRO A 93 -8.41 -11.41 4.69
CA PRO A 93 -8.08 -12.65 4.00
C PRO A 93 -8.82 -12.71 2.66
N GLN A 94 -8.13 -13.19 1.63
CA GLN A 94 -8.72 -13.36 0.30
C GLN A 94 -9.87 -14.36 0.41
N ARG A 95 -11.07 -13.91 0.07
CA ARG A 95 -12.24 -14.79 -0.02
C ARG A 95 -12.24 -15.44 -1.40
N PRO A 96 -12.59 -16.75 -1.50
CA PRO A 96 -12.74 -17.37 -2.80
C PRO A 96 -13.78 -16.60 -3.63
N PRO A 97 -13.55 -16.42 -4.93
CA PRO A 97 -14.56 -15.84 -5.81
C PRO A 97 -15.80 -16.73 -5.77
N MET A 98 -16.94 -16.15 -5.39
CA MET A 98 -18.24 -16.82 -5.47
C MET A 98 -18.86 -16.54 -6.83
N ASP A 99 -19.56 -17.54 -7.37
CA ASP A 99 -20.29 -17.37 -8.62
C ASP A 99 -21.32 -16.23 -8.52
N PRO A 100 -21.53 -15.44 -9.59
CA PRO A 100 -22.45 -14.30 -9.57
C PRO A 100 -23.87 -14.66 -9.12
N TRP A 101 -24.34 -15.85 -9.48
CA TRP A 101 -25.67 -16.35 -9.11
C TRP A 101 -25.80 -16.67 -7.61
N THR A 102 -24.74 -17.19 -7.00
CA THR A 102 -24.61 -17.46 -5.55
C THR A 102 -24.58 -16.17 -4.72
N ARG A 103 -24.16 -15.06 -5.32
CA ARG A 103 -24.09 -13.74 -4.66
C ARG A 103 -25.45 -13.02 -4.59
N SER A 104 -26.46 -13.50 -5.31
CA SER A 104 -27.80 -12.89 -5.35
C SER A 104 -28.45 -12.85 -3.95
N LYS A 105 -29.25 -11.81 -3.68
CA LYS A 105 -29.94 -11.67 -2.38
C LYS A 105 -30.90 -12.83 -2.10
N LEU A 106 -31.52 -13.38 -3.16
CA LEU A 106 -32.39 -14.55 -3.07
C LEU A 106 -31.61 -15.80 -2.67
N CYS A 107 -30.44 -16.07 -3.28
CA CYS A 107 -29.61 -17.21 -2.90
C CYS A 107 -29.03 -17.08 -1.49
N LYS A 108 -28.70 -15.85 -1.04
CA LYS A 108 -28.25 -15.59 0.34
C LYS A 108 -29.31 -15.85 1.42
N GLN A 109 -30.60 -15.71 1.10
CA GLN A 109 -31.68 -16.01 2.05
C GLN A 109 -31.80 -17.52 2.31
N PHE A 110 -31.40 -18.35 1.34
CA PHE A 110 -31.41 -19.81 1.44
C PHE A 110 -30.01 -20.40 1.64
N ALA A 111 -28.99 -19.57 1.87
CA ALA A 111 -27.62 -20.03 2.08
C ALA A 111 -27.47 -20.66 3.48
N PRO A 112 -26.65 -21.72 3.63
CA PRO A 112 -26.38 -22.31 4.93
C PRO A 112 -25.76 -21.26 5.87
N PRO A 113 -26.00 -21.36 7.20
CA PRO A 113 -25.44 -20.45 8.18
C PRO A 113 -23.92 -20.36 8.03
N LYS A 114 -23.39 -19.15 8.20
CA LYS A 114 -21.96 -18.90 8.07
C LYS A 114 -21.24 -19.65 9.20
N GLU A 115 -20.43 -20.65 8.87
CA GLU A 115 -19.58 -21.33 9.85
C GLU A 115 -18.62 -20.32 10.48
N GLU A 116 -18.87 -20.01 11.75
CA GLU A 116 -17.94 -19.28 12.59
C GLU A 116 -16.80 -20.24 12.93
N LYS A 117 -15.62 -20.01 12.34
CA LYS A 117 -14.40 -20.70 12.78
C LYS A 117 -14.07 -20.23 14.19
N PHE A 118 -14.55 -20.97 15.19
CA PHE A 118 -14.03 -20.92 16.55
C PHE A 118 -12.58 -21.40 16.47
N SER A 119 -11.63 -20.49 16.68
CA SER A 119 -10.23 -20.83 16.88
C SER A 119 -10.11 -21.71 18.12
N GLU A 120 -9.62 -22.93 17.96
CA GLU A 120 -9.22 -23.80 19.07
C GLU A 120 -8.14 -23.07 19.90
N PRO A 121 -8.23 -23.04 21.24
CA PRO A 121 -7.19 -22.45 22.07
C PRO A 121 -5.97 -23.40 22.10
N ASP A 122 -4.81 -22.89 21.69
CA ASP A 122 -3.52 -23.59 21.72
C ASP A 122 -3.22 -24.09 23.15
N ALA A 123 -2.96 -25.40 23.28
CA ALA A 123 -2.60 -26.09 24.52
C ALA A 123 -1.08 -26.15 24.74
#